data_AF-A0A1T5C0Z1-F1
#
_entry.id   AF-A0A1T5C0Z1-F1
#
_cell.length_a   1.000
_cell.length_b   1.000
_cell.length_c   1.000
_cell.angle_alpha   90.00
_cell.angle_beta   90.00
_cell.angle_gamma   90.00
#
_symmetry.space_group_name_H-M   'P 1'
#
loop_
_entity.id
_entity.type
_entity.pdbx_description
1 polymer ?
#
loop_
_entity_poly.entity_id
_entity_poly.type
_entity_poly.pdbx_seq_one_letter_code
_entity_poly.pdbx_strand_id
1 'polypeptide(L)'
;MRYFFLFLALQVNILAFAQEISGKQLLEKALAFHDPNDNWKSFKGEMLIEMESPNNGTRSTTIQIDLPSNYFKSTVKKDNYTIESELNNEECTLKLDGSTTISAKVKDSLKISCDRAKMMKNYYTYLYGLPMKLKDPGTIIDPKVQKKTFKGKEYLVLKAGYEKEVGSDTWYFYFDPKTYAMEVYQFFHDESKNDGEYILLSEMITVNGIKIPKVRAWYYNKEDVYLATDKLVKGKILD
;
A
#
# COMPACT_ATOMS: atom_id res chain seq x y z
N MET A 1 -39.37 -59.96 -7.36
CA MET A 1 -38.17 -59.14 -7.64
C MET A 1 -38.53 -57.66 -7.47
N ARG A 2 -38.47 -57.14 -6.24
CA ARG A 2 -39.07 -55.85 -5.84
C ARG A 2 -38.03 -54.91 -5.21
N TYR A 3 -36.76 -55.12 -5.55
CA TYR A 3 -35.62 -54.37 -5.02
C TYR A 3 -34.60 -53.97 -6.09
N PHE A 4 -34.97 -54.00 -7.37
CA PHE A 4 -34.04 -53.64 -8.46
C PHE A 4 -34.14 -52.16 -8.88
N PHE A 5 -35.08 -51.40 -8.29
CA PHE A 5 -35.27 -49.97 -8.61
C PHE A 5 -34.62 -49.00 -7.62
N LEU A 6 -33.87 -49.50 -6.63
CA LEU A 6 -33.33 -48.66 -5.54
C LEU A 6 -31.82 -48.36 -5.65
N PHE A 7 -31.18 -48.71 -6.77
CA PHE A 7 -29.74 -48.52 -6.95
C PHE A 7 -29.33 -47.54 -8.07
N LEU A 8 -30.30 -46.88 -8.73
CA LEU A 8 -30.02 -45.98 -9.86
C LEU A 8 -30.33 -44.49 -9.58
N ALA A 9 -30.38 -44.08 -8.30
CA ALA A 9 -30.73 -42.71 -7.92
C ALA A 9 -29.62 -41.96 -7.15
N LEU A 10 -28.38 -42.47 -7.12
CA LEU A 10 -27.30 -41.86 -6.33
C LEU A 10 -25.99 -41.66 -7.12
N GLN A 11 -26.12 -41.16 -8.35
CA GLN A 11 -25.00 -40.68 -9.16
C GLN A 11 -25.30 -39.26 -9.64
N VAL A 12 -25.80 -38.39 -8.76
CA VAL A 12 -25.68 -36.95 -8.97
C VAL A 12 -24.22 -36.63 -8.70
N ASN A 13 -23.41 -36.70 -9.76
CA ASN A 13 -22.09 -36.10 -9.79
C ASN A 13 -22.28 -34.61 -9.50
N ILE A 14 -22.14 -34.21 -8.24
CA ILE A 14 -21.98 -32.81 -7.89
C ILE A 14 -20.61 -32.44 -8.46
N LEU A 15 -20.61 -32.00 -9.72
CA LEU A 15 -19.53 -31.18 -10.25
C LEU A 15 -19.51 -29.94 -9.38
N ALA A 16 -18.72 -29.99 -8.31
CA ALA A 16 -18.38 -28.83 -7.52
C ALA A 16 -17.57 -27.92 -8.45
N PHE A 17 -18.28 -27.06 -9.18
CA PHE A 17 -17.66 -25.87 -9.75
C PHE A 17 -17.16 -25.07 -8.56
N ALA A 18 -15.87 -25.18 -8.26
CA ALA A 18 -15.22 -24.27 -7.35
C ALA A 18 -15.39 -22.87 -7.96
N GLN A 19 -16.32 -22.10 -7.41
CA GLN A 19 -16.59 -20.76 -7.90
C GLN A 19 -15.32 -19.93 -7.73
N GLU A 20 -14.78 -19.44 -8.84
CA GLU A 20 -13.63 -18.55 -8.79
C GLU A 20 -14.02 -17.28 -8.04
N ILE A 21 -13.17 -16.89 -7.08
CA ILE A 21 -13.39 -15.67 -6.29
C ILE A 21 -13.27 -14.45 -7.20
N SER A 22 -14.23 -13.53 -7.13
CA SER A 22 -14.16 -12.26 -7.85
C SER A 22 -13.14 -11.30 -7.23
N GLY A 23 -12.67 -10.31 -8.01
CA GLY A 23 -11.73 -9.28 -7.51
C GLY A 23 -12.26 -8.54 -6.28
N LYS A 24 -13.56 -8.22 -6.26
CA LYS A 24 -14.23 -7.64 -5.09
C LYS A 24 -14.18 -8.55 -3.88
N GLN A 25 -14.50 -9.83 -4.04
CA GLN A 25 -14.44 -10.79 -2.93
C GLN A 25 -13.01 -11.01 -2.42
N LEU A 26 -12.01 -11.00 -3.29
CA LEU A 26 -10.60 -11.06 -2.90
C LEU A 26 -10.20 -9.84 -2.07
N LEU A 27 -10.60 -8.64 -2.51
CA LEU A 27 -10.36 -7.41 -1.75
C LEU A 27 -11.02 -7.48 -0.36
N GLU A 28 -12.29 -7.86 -0.25
CA GLU A 28 -12.96 -7.99 1.05
C GLU A 28 -12.26 -8.99 1.98
N LYS A 29 -11.72 -10.10 1.46
CA LYS A 29 -10.93 -11.04 2.27
C LYS A 29 -9.60 -10.44 2.73
N ALA A 30 -8.92 -9.68 1.87
CA ALA A 30 -7.69 -8.98 2.24
C ALA A 30 -7.96 -7.91 3.32
N LEU A 31 -9.06 -7.17 3.21
CA LEU A 31 -9.50 -6.20 4.22
C LEU A 31 -9.80 -6.89 5.55
N ALA A 32 -10.49 -8.03 5.55
CA ALA A 32 -10.72 -8.80 6.77
C ALA A 32 -9.41 -9.29 7.44
N PHE A 33 -8.36 -9.56 6.66
CA PHE A 33 -7.04 -9.90 7.21
C PHE A 33 -6.34 -8.68 7.80
N HIS A 34 -6.32 -7.56 7.07
CA HIS A 34 -5.52 -6.38 7.39
C HIS A 34 -6.20 -5.43 8.38
N ASP A 35 -7.50 -5.20 8.25
CA ASP A 35 -8.27 -4.24 9.04
C ASP A 35 -9.69 -4.78 9.33
N PRO A 36 -9.82 -5.80 10.19
CA PRO A 36 -11.11 -6.46 10.44
C PRO A 36 -12.17 -5.56 11.08
N ASN A 37 -11.76 -4.42 11.65
CA ASN A 37 -12.64 -3.49 12.35
C ASN A 37 -12.87 -2.17 11.58
N ASP A 38 -12.40 -2.07 10.33
CA ASP A 38 -12.53 -0.85 9.49
C ASP A 38 -11.92 0.41 10.15
N ASN A 39 -10.83 0.21 10.91
CA ASN A 39 -10.15 1.25 11.68
C ASN A 39 -9.39 2.24 10.79
N TRP A 40 -9.12 1.90 9.52
CA TRP A 40 -8.41 2.79 8.60
C TRP A 40 -9.16 4.09 8.38
N LYS A 41 -10.49 4.09 8.26
CA LYS A 41 -11.27 5.30 7.97
C LYS A 41 -11.16 6.38 9.05
N SER A 42 -10.96 5.97 10.30
CA SER A 42 -10.78 6.84 11.46
C SER A 42 -9.32 6.89 11.92
N PHE A 43 -8.38 6.47 11.07
CA PHE A 43 -6.98 6.37 11.46
C PHE A 43 -6.42 7.72 11.89
N LYS A 44 -5.89 7.72 13.11
CA LYS A 44 -5.18 8.82 13.74
C LYS A 44 -3.94 8.24 14.43
N GLY A 45 -2.76 8.54 13.91
CA GLY A 45 -1.56 7.88 14.38
C GLY A 45 -0.26 8.49 13.87
N GLU A 46 0.82 8.07 14.50
CA GLU A 46 2.19 8.40 14.14
C GLU A 46 2.95 7.13 13.75
N MET A 47 3.74 7.21 12.68
CA MET A 47 4.57 6.12 12.16
C MET A 47 5.99 6.60 11.91
N LEU A 48 6.97 5.85 12.41
CA LEU A 48 8.40 6.05 12.15
C LEU A 48 8.86 5.08 11.08
N ILE A 49 9.36 5.62 9.97
CA ILE A 49 9.81 4.88 8.80
C ILE A 49 11.29 5.16 8.58
N GLU A 50 12.09 4.12 8.52
CA GLU A 50 13.51 4.19 8.15
C GLU A 50 13.68 3.68 6.73
N MET A 51 14.27 4.50 5.86
CA MET A 51 14.59 4.12 4.49
C MET A 51 16.10 3.92 4.35
N GLU A 52 16.47 2.76 3.81
CA GLU A 52 17.83 2.39 3.43
C GLU A 52 17.89 2.25 1.90
N SER A 53 18.87 2.87 1.24
CA SER A 53 19.10 2.69 -0.20
C SER A 53 20.59 2.55 -0.51
N PRO A 54 20.96 1.96 -1.66
CA PRO A 54 22.35 1.89 -2.07
C PRO A 54 22.98 3.29 -2.09
N ASN A 55 24.19 3.40 -1.56
CA ASN A 55 25.03 4.59 -1.62
C ASN A 55 24.49 5.84 -0.90
N ASN A 56 23.44 5.73 -0.08
CA ASN A 56 22.92 6.84 0.73
C ASN A 56 22.86 6.46 2.21
N GLY A 57 23.01 7.47 3.08
CA GLY A 57 22.72 7.30 4.51
C GLY A 57 21.24 7.04 4.77
N THR A 58 20.96 6.41 5.91
CA THR A 58 19.59 6.13 6.37
C THR A 58 18.80 7.42 6.50
N ARG A 59 17.60 7.45 5.91
CA ARG A 59 16.64 8.54 6.08
C ARG A 59 15.57 8.10 7.08
N SER A 60 15.40 8.86 8.16
CA SER A 60 14.31 8.67 9.10
C SER A 60 13.17 9.61 8.78
N THR A 61 11.97 9.10 8.57
CA THR A 61 10.75 9.89 8.39
C THR A 61 9.74 9.52 9.46
N THR A 62 9.38 10.47 10.30
CA THR A 62 8.18 10.36 11.14
C THR A 62 7.01 10.98 10.39
N ILE A 63 5.93 10.23 10.20
CA ILE A 63 4.67 10.75 9.67
C ILE A 63 3.59 10.71 10.74
N GLN A 64 2.76 11.74 10.78
CA GLN A 64 1.53 11.81 11.56
C GLN A 64 0.38 11.95 10.57
N ILE A 65 -0.63 11.11 10.72
CA ILE A 65 -1.83 11.09 9.88
C ILE A 65 -3.02 11.18 10.82
N ASP A 66 -3.94 12.07 10.52
CA ASP A 66 -5.28 12.08 11.11
C ASP A 66 -6.25 12.29 9.93
N LEU A 67 -6.85 11.18 9.49
CA LEU A 67 -7.73 11.18 8.32
C LEU A 67 -9.02 11.98 8.58
N PRO A 68 -9.70 11.85 9.74
CA PRO A 68 -10.92 12.64 10.01
C PRO A 68 -10.72 14.16 9.95
N SER A 69 -9.59 14.67 10.44
CA SER A 69 -9.28 16.11 10.41
C SER A 69 -8.50 16.54 9.17
N ASN A 70 -8.26 15.62 8.22
CA ASN A 70 -7.49 15.86 7.00
C ASN A 70 -6.06 16.37 7.28
N TYR A 71 -5.49 15.99 8.42
CA TYR A 71 -4.18 16.42 8.89
C TYR A 71 -3.08 15.44 8.47
N PHE A 72 -1.95 16.00 8.06
CA PHE A 72 -0.73 15.25 7.77
C PHE A 72 0.49 16.06 8.18
N LYS A 73 1.41 15.43 8.90
CA LYS A 73 2.74 16.00 9.15
C LYS A 73 3.81 14.98 8.82
N SER A 74 4.86 15.41 8.14
CA SER A 74 6.09 14.64 8.01
C SER A 74 7.26 15.37 8.64
N THR A 75 8.14 14.63 9.30
CA THR A 75 9.42 15.09 9.84
C THR A 75 10.50 14.18 9.28
N VAL A 76 11.25 14.69 8.32
CA VAL A 76 12.33 13.98 7.65
C VAL A 76 13.65 14.40 8.24
N LYS A 77 14.39 13.44 8.79
CA LYS A 77 15.77 13.59 9.23
C LYS A 77 16.68 12.84 8.26
N LYS A 78 17.57 13.59 7.61
CA LYS A 78 18.61 13.05 6.74
C LYS A 78 19.86 13.90 6.91
N ASP A 79 21.00 13.23 7.04
CA ASP A 79 22.28 13.88 7.29
C ASP A 79 22.18 14.84 8.50
N ASN A 80 22.44 16.13 8.31
CA ASN A 80 22.44 17.13 9.38
C ASN A 80 21.20 18.06 9.39
N TYR A 81 20.18 17.77 8.58
CA TYR A 81 19.01 18.63 8.49
C TYR A 81 17.71 17.90 8.84
N THR A 82 16.77 18.66 9.40
CA THR A 82 15.40 18.24 9.68
C THR A 82 14.42 19.09 8.88
N ILE A 83 13.67 18.45 7.99
CA ILE A 83 12.59 19.09 7.23
C ILE A 83 11.27 18.67 7.86
N GLU A 84 10.47 19.64 8.27
CA GLU A 84 9.08 19.41 8.68
C GLU A 84 8.13 19.99 7.63
N SER A 85 7.17 19.17 7.22
CA SER A 85 6.07 19.60 6.36
C SER A 85 4.77 19.25 7.04
N GLU A 86 3.96 20.26 7.35
CA GLU A 86 2.68 20.12 8.04
C GLU A 86 1.57 20.65 7.13
N LEU A 87 0.56 19.81 6.92
CA LEU A 87 -0.65 20.10 6.18
C LEU A 87 -1.82 19.93 7.14
N ASN A 88 -2.45 21.04 7.49
CA ASN A 88 -3.68 21.04 8.26
C ASN A 88 -4.78 21.58 7.37
N ASN A 89 -5.59 20.68 6.80
CA ASN A 89 -6.54 21.02 5.75
C ASN A 89 -5.85 21.69 4.55
N GLU A 90 -6.14 22.97 4.28
CA GLU A 90 -5.52 23.74 3.20
C GLU A 90 -4.25 24.47 3.64
N GLU A 91 -4.03 24.62 4.95
CA GLU A 91 -2.87 25.30 5.49
C GLU A 91 -1.63 24.44 5.39
N CYS A 92 -0.53 25.06 4.94
CA CYS A 92 0.75 24.41 4.75
C CYS A 92 1.84 25.17 5.49
N THR A 93 2.48 24.49 6.44
CA THR A 93 3.64 25.00 7.18
C THR A 93 4.88 24.16 6.85
N LEU A 94 5.97 24.83 6.47
CA LEU A 94 7.23 24.20 6.12
C LEU A 94 8.33 24.73 7.05
N LYS A 95 9.12 23.83 7.62
CA LYS A 95 10.27 24.19 8.46
C LYS A 95 11.53 23.47 8.03
N LEU A 96 12.65 24.16 8.15
CA LEU A 96 13.99 23.58 8.08
C LEU A 96 14.68 23.88 9.41
N ASP A 97 15.10 22.83 10.11
CA ASP A 97 15.78 22.91 11.41
C ASP A 97 15.01 23.79 12.41
N GLY A 98 13.67 23.63 12.41
CA GLY A 98 12.74 24.37 13.26
C GLY A 98 12.35 25.77 12.77
N SER A 99 13.03 26.31 11.75
CA SER A 99 12.75 27.65 11.21
C SER A 99 11.79 27.62 10.01
N THR A 100 10.78 28.50 10.01
CA THR A 100 9.90 28.75 8.85
C THR A 100 10.52 29.72 7.83
N THR A 101 11.56 30.46 8.23
CA THR A 101 12.29 31.37 7.34
C THR A 101 13.38 30.59 6.60
N ILE A 102 13.05 30.13 5.39
CA ILE A 102 13.92 29.33 4.54
C ILE A 102 14.18 30.10 3.24
N SER A 103 15.45 30.26 2.86
CA SER A 103 15.81 30.95 1.61
C SER A 103 15.33 30.17 0.38
N ALA A 104 15.00 30.87 -0.70
CA ALA A 104 14.50 30.25 -1.93
C ALA A 104 15.49 29.20 -2.49
N LYS A 105 16.78 29.53 -2.52
CA LYS A 105 17.84 28.61 -2.97
C LYS A 105 17.86 27.29 -2.17
N VAL A 106 17.64 27.35 -0.86
CA VAL A 106 17.60 26.16 0.00
C VAL A 106 16.30 25.38 -0.22
N LYS A 107 15.16 26.06 -0.36
CA LYS A 107 13.89 25.40 -0.70
C LYS A 107 14.00 24.61 -2.00
N ASP A 108 14.60 25.19 -3.04
CA ASP A 108 14.76 24.54 -4.33
C ASP A 108 15.72 23.34 -4.22
N SER A 109 16.88 23.53 -3.58
CA SER A 109 17.89 22.47 -3.42
C SER A 109 17.37 21.26 -2.62
N LEU A 110 16.56 21.50 -1.58
CA LEU A 110 16.01 20.46 -0.71
C LEU A 110 14.58 20.06 -1.09
N LYS A 111 14.02 20.63 -2.17
CA LYS A 111 12.65 20.41 -2.64
C LYS A 111 11.59 20.66 -1.56
N ILE A 112 11.76 21.71 -0.76
CA ILE A 112 10.84 22.09 0.32
C ILE A 112 9.72 22.96 -0.26
N SER A 113 8.57 22.35 -0.54
CA SER A 113 7.39 23.05 -1.05
C SER A 113 6.08 22.41 -0.56
N CYS A 114 4.99 23.17 -0.63
CA CYS A 114 3.66 22.67 -0.27
C CYS A 114 3.17 21.60 -1.24
N ASP A 115 3.50 21.71 -2.52
CA ASP A 115 3.16 20.68 -3.51
C ASP A 115 3.89 19.36 -3.21
N ARG A 116 5.16 19.44 -2.80
CA ARG A 116 5.90 18.28 -2.31
C ARG A 116 5.26 17.69 -1.07
N ALA A 117 4.83 18.53 -0.12
CA ALA A 117 4.14 18.06 1.08
C ALA A 117 2.84 17.32 0.73
N LYS A 118 2.02 17.87 -0.19
CA LYS A 118 0.76 17.25 -0.65
C LYS A 118 1.02 15.91 -1.36
N MET A 119 2.03 15.87 -2.23
CA MET A 119 2.47 14.63 -2.87
C MET A 119 2.88 13.57 -1.83
N MET A 120 3.64 13.97 -0.80
CA MET A 120 4.07 13.04 0.25
C MET A 120 2.94 12.57 1.15
N LYS A 121 1.97 13.44 1.46
CA LYS A 121 0.72 13.02 2.12
C LYS A 121 0.05 11.92 1.34
N ASN A 122 -0.18 12.13 0.04
CA ASN A 122 -0.84 11.13 -0.82
C ASN A 122 -0.03 9.83 -0.91
N TYR A 123 1.29 9.93 -1.09
CA TYR A 123 2.18 8.78 -1.17
C TYR A 123 2.15 7.92 0.11
N TYR A 124 2.37 8.53 1.29
CA TYR A 124 2.41 7.79 2.54
C TYR A 124 1.03 7.27 2.94
N THR A 125 -0.02 8.08 2.80
CA THR A 125 -1.40 7.62 3.12
C THR A 125 -1.85 6.50 2.18
N TYR A 126 -1.43 6.51 0.92
CA TYR A 126 -1.70 5.42 -0.01
C TYR A 126 -0.97 4.15 0.40
N LEU A 127 0.37 4.16 0.45
CA LEU A 127 1.18 2.96 0.67
C LEU A 127 0.97 2.29 2.04
N TYR A 128 0.74 3.08 3.08
CA TYR A 128 0.52 2.58 4.44
C TYR A 128 -0.96 2.30 4.74
N GLY A 129 -1.85 2.73 3.85
CA GLY A 129 -3.27 2.39 3.90
C GLY A 129 -3.68 1.23 3.00
N LEU A 130 -2.79 0.65 2.19
CA LEU A 130 -3.10 -0.54 1.41
C LEU A 130 -3.30 -1.76 2.34
N PRO A 131 -4.27 -2.66 2.06
CA PRO A 131 -5.22 -2.66 0.93
C PRO A 131 -6.45 -1.74 1.08
N MET A 132 -6.69 -1.13 2.25
CA MET A 132 -7.91 -0.35 2.52
C MET A 132 -8.14 0.79 1.51
N LYS A 133 -7.06 1.41 1.03
CA LYS A 133 -7.09 2.44 -0.02
C LYS A 133 -7.64 1.97 -1.36
N LEU A 134 -7.76 0.66 -1.61
CA LEU A 134 -8.39 0.12 -2.81
C LEU A 134 -9.92 0.25 -2.82
N LYS A 135 -10.52 0.70 -1.70
CA LYS A 135 -11.95 1.07 -1.63
C LYS A 135 -12.21 2.54 -1.97
N ASP A 136 -11.17 3.33 -2.16
CA ASP A 136 -11.33 4.74 -2.45
C ASP A 136 -12.08 4.97 -3.77
N PRO A 137 -12.91 6.02 -3.87
CA PRO A 137 -13.53 6.43 -5.12
C PRO A 137 -12.49 6.60 -6.24
N GLY A 138 -12.86 6.18 -7.45
CA GLY A 138 -11.99 6.18 -8.62
C GLY A 138 -11.03 5.00 -8.73
N THR A 139 -11.03 4.05 -7.78
CA THR A 139 -10.34 2.76 -7.95
C THR A 139 -11.17 1.80 -8.79
N ILE A 140 -10.58 1.23 -9.84
CA ILE A 140 -11.23 0.30 -10.76
C ILE A 140 -10.62 -1.09 -10.58
N ILE A 141 -11.30 -1.93 -9.80
CA ILE A 141 -10.89 -3.32 -9.54
C ILE A 141 -11.34 -4.23 -10.69
N ASP A 142 -10.39 -4.95 -11.30
CA ASP A 142 -10.72 -5.97 -12.29
C ASP A 142 -11.58 -7.07 -11.63
N PRO A 143 -12.75 -7.42 -12.20
CA PRO A 143 -13.61 -8.46 -11.64
C PRO A 143 -12.93 -9.83 -11.61
N LYS A 144 -11.93 -10.09 -12.47
CA LYS A 144 -11.23 -11.36 -12.57
C LYS A 144 -9.99 -11.40 -11.70
N VAL A 145 -9.93 -12.40 -10.82
CA VAL A 145 -8.71 -12.73 -10.07
C VAL A 145 -7.78 -13.57 -10.93
N GLN A 146 -6.51 -13.20 -10.95
CA GLN A 146 -5.47 -13.97 -11.64
C GLN A 146 -4.73 -14.85 -10.64
N LYS A 147 -4.20 -15.99 -11.10
CA LYS A 147 -3.20 -16.76 -10.36
C LYS A 147 -1.86 -16.56 -11.03
N LYS A 148 -0.84 -16.15 -10.26
CA LYS A 148 0.51 -15.95 -10.78
C LYS A 148 1.53 -16.55 -9.82
N THR A 149 2.59 -17.14 -10.38
CA THR A 149 3.80 -17.42 -9.61
C THR A 149 4.72 -16.20 -9.72
N PHE A 150 5.13 -15.65 -8.59
CA PHE A 150 6.07 -14.53 -8.51
C PHE A 150 7.13 -14.85 -7.46
N LYS A 151 8.41 -14.68 -7.82
CA LYS A 151 9.57 -15.03 -6.97
C LYS A 151 9.44 -16.42 -6.29
N GLY A 152 8.93 -17.40 -7.04
CA GLY A 152 8.79 -18.79 -6.58
C GLY A 152 7.58 -19.11 -5.69
N LYS A 153 6.69 -18.15 -5.44
CA LYS A 153 5.44 -18.36 -4.67
C LYS A 153 4.21 -18.11 -5.55
N GLU A 154 3.17 -18.94 -5.38
CA GLU A 154 1.87 -18.73 -6.03
C GLU A 154 1.01 -17.72 -5.26
N TYR A 155 0.35 -16.83 -6.00
CA TYR A 155 -0.47 -15.74 -5.48
C TYR A 155 -1.83 -15.66 -6.16
N LEU A 156 -2.82 -15.16 -5.41
CA LEU A 156 -4.02 -14.54 -5.99
C LEU A 156 -3.70 -13.08 -6.30
N VAL A 157 -3.95 -12.63 -7.52
CA VAL A 157 -3.57 -11.29 -7.98
C VAL A 157 -4.79 -10.50 -8.37
N LEU A 158 -4.92 -9.33 -7.76
CA LEU A 158 -5.89 -8.30 -8.10
C LEU A 158 -5.22 -7.29 -9.02
N LYS A 159 -5.83 -7.04 -10.18
CA LYS A 159 -5.47 -5.92 -11.05
C LYS A 159 -6.35 -4.72 -10.69
N ALA A 160 -5.74 -3.55 -10.54
CA ALA A 160 -6.45 -2.30 -10.34
C ALA A 160 -5.95 -1.25 -11.33
N GLY A 161 -6.90 -0.55 -11.95
CA GLY A 161 -6.66 0.73 -12.61
C GLY A 161 -7.30 1.86 -11.80
N TYR A 162 -7.17 3.08 -12.30
CA TYR A 162 -7.73 4.27 -11.67
C TYR A 162 -8.41 5.15 -12.71
N GLU A 163 -9.41 5.90 -12.28
CA GLU A 163 -9.93 7.03 -13.04
C GLU A 163 -8.79 8.02 -13.32
N LYS A 164 -8.86 8.69 -14.47
CA LYS A 164 -7.75 9.50 -15.02
C LYS A 164 -7.28 10.60 -14.06
N GLU A 165 -8.21 11.13 -13.28
CA GLU A 165 -8.02 12.19 -12.30
C GLU A 165 -7.32 11.68 -11.02
N VAL A 166 -7.33 10.37 -10.78
CA VAL A 166 -6.71 9.72 -9.62
C VAL A 166 -5.31 9.21 -9.96
N GLY A 167 -5.14 8.54 -11.09
CA GLY A 167 -3.85 8.00 -11.52
C GLY A 167 -3.91 7.32 -12.88
N SER A 168 -2.75 7.19 -13.52
CA SER A 168 -2.61 6.54 -14.83
C SER A 168 -1.99 5.15 -14.77
N ASP A 169 -1.37 4.81 -13.64
CA ASP A 169 -0.60 3.57 -13.52
C ASP A 169 -1.53 2.37 -13.36
N THR A 170 -1.09 1.23 -13.89
CA THR A 170 -1.77 -0.04 -13.66
C THR A 170 -1.10 -0.81 -12.55
N TRP A 171 -1.89 -1.19 -11.54
CA TRP A 171 -1.41 -1.85 -10.34
C TRP A 171 -1.84 -3.33 -10.30
N TYR A 172 -0.97 -4.15 -9.71
CA TYR A 172 -1.16 -5.55 -9.42
C TYR A 172 -0.83 -5.80 -7.95
N PHE A 173 -1.80 -6.31 -7.20
CA PHE A 173 -1.67 -6.63 -5.78
C PHE A 173 -1.72 -8.14 -5.60
N TYR A 174 -0.69 -8.70 -4.97
CA TYR A 174 -0.51 -10.13 -4.80
C TYR A 174 -0.81 -10.52 -3.37
N PHE A 175 -1.75 -11.44 -3.22
CA PHE A 175 -2.25 -11.91 -1.94
C PHE A 175 -1.93 -13.38 -1.75
N ASP A 176 -1.51 -13.73 -0.54
CA ASP A 176 -1.32 -15.11 -0.13
C ASP A 176 -2.65 -15.88 -0.26
N PRO A 177 -2.70 -17.02 -0.98
CA PRO A 177 -3.95 -17.71 -1.28
C PRO A 177 -4.64 -18.33 -0.07
N LYS A 178 -3.93 -18.47 1.07
CA LYS A 178 -4.47 -19.09 2.30
C LYS A 178 -4.97 -18.04 3.29
N THR A 179 -4.22 -16.96 3.46
CA THR A 179 -4.45 -15.93 4.48
C THR A 179 -5.01 -14.64 3.93
N TYR A 180 -4.87 -14.40 2.62
CA TYR A 180 -5.21 -13.15 1.94
C TYR A 180 -4.39 -11.94 2.41
N ALA A 181 -3.24 -12.18 3.05
CA ALA A 181 -2.26 -11.14 3.33
C ALA A 181 -1.70 -10.58 2.02
N MET A 182 -1.65 -9.27 1.88
CA MET A 182 -0.94 -8.62 0.78
C MET A 182 0.56 -8.76 0.98
N GLU A 183 1.25 -9.35 0.01
CA GLU A 183 2.69 -9.64 0.08
C GLU A 183 3.51 -8.95 -1.02
N VAL A 184 2.86 -8.52 -2.10
CA VAL A 184 3.52 -7.74 -3.17
C VAL A 184 2.52 -6.73 -3.71
N TYR A 185 3.00 -5.53 -4.03
CA TYR A 185 2.35 -4.70 -5.03
C TYR A 185 3.34 -4.37 -6.13
N GLN A 186 2.83 -4.26 -7.35
CA GLN A 186 3.60 -4.02 -8.57
C GLN A 186 2.81 -3.05 -9.44
N PHE A 187 3.47 -2.06 -10.01
CA PHE A 187 2.82 -1.11 -10.90
C PHE A 187 3.63 -0.86 -12.15
N PHE A 188 2.93 -0.44 -13.20
CA PHE A 188 3.48 -0.11 -14.51
C PHE A 188 2.92 1.23 -14.97
N HIS A 189 3.78 2.08 -15.55
CA HIS A 189 3.32 3.24 -16.31
C HIS A 189 2.83 2.81 -17.69
N ASP A 190 3.54 1.84 -18.29
CA ASP A 190 3.18 1.15 -19.51
C ASP A 190 3.56 -0.34 -19.39
N GLU A 191 2.55 -1.19 -19.18
CA GLU A 191 2.73 -2.65 -19.02
C GLU A 191 3.51 -3.27 -20.19
N SER A 192 3.37 -2.75 -21.41
CA SER A 192 4.05 -3.30 -22.59
C SER A 192 5.56 -3.04 -22.59
N LYS A 193 6.00 -2.03 -21.85
CA LYS A 193 7.42 -1.67 -21.69
C LYS A 193 8.07 -2.32 -20.47
N ASN A 194 7.28 -2.99 -19.62
CA ASN A 194 7.74 -3.53 -18.34
C ASN A 194 8.47 -2.47 -17.49
N ASP A 195 7.99 -1.22 -17.56
CA ASP A 195 8.47 -0.12 -16.73
C ASP A 195 7.78 -0.13 -15.35
N GLY A 196 8.10 0.85 -14.50
CA GLY A 196 7.61 0.88 -13.12
C GLY A 196 8.36 -0.08 -12.20
N GLU A 197 7.73 -0.41 -11.09
CA GLU A 197 8.38 -1.04 -9.94
C GLU A 197 7.51 -2.15 -9.34
N TYR A 198 8.16 -3.06 -8.62
CA TYR A 198 7.51 -3.96 -7.68
C TYR A 198 8.11 -3.83 -6.30
N ILE A 199 7.29 -4.13 -5.31
CA ILE A 199 7.62 -3.97 -3.91
C ILE A 199 7.27 -5.25 -3.18
N LEU A 200 8.30 -5.88 -2.61
CA LEU A 200 8.16 -7.07 -1.77
C LEU A 200 7.83 -6.63 -0.35
N LEU A 201 6.77 -7.21 0.20
CA LEU A 201 6.28 -6.93 1.54
C LEU A 201 6.61 -8.09 2.45
N SER A 202 7.15 -7.78 3.62
CA SER A 202 7.45 -8.78 4.63
C SER A 202 7.30 -8.21 6.02
N GLU A 203 7.11 -9.13 6.97
CA GLU A 203 6.78 -8.82 8.36
C GLU A 203 5.48 -7.98 8.50
N MET A 204 4.89 -8.01 9.68
CA MET A 204 3.69 -7.24 9.98
C MET A 204 3.88 -6.51 11.30
N ILE A 205 3.36 -5.29 11.36
CA ILE A 205 3.21 -4.53 12.60
C ILE A 205 1.74 -4.11 12.73
N THR A 206 1.20 -4.22 13.93
CA THR A 206 -0.18 -3.80 14.20
C THR A 206 -0.19 -2.37 14.74
N VAL A 207 -0.90 -1.47 14.06
CA VAL A 207 -1.12 -0.08 14.49
C VAL A 207 -2.61 0.17 14.44
N ASN A 208 -3.23 0.57 15.55
CA ASN A 208 -4.68 0.74 15.66
C ASN A 208 -5.51 -0.50 15.30
N GLY A 209 -5.02 -1.69 15.61
CA GLY A 209 -5.68 -2.94 15.18
C GLY A 209 -5.56 -3.24 13.67
N ILE A 210 -4.85 -2.41 12.90
CA ILE A 210 -4.57 -2.61 11.49
C ILE A 210 -3.22 -3.31 11.35
N LYS A 211 -3.18 -4.45 10.64
CA LYS A 211 -1.94 -5.12 10.27
C LYS A 211 -1.35 -4.44 9.04
N ILE A 212 -0.23 -3.76 9.23
CA ILE A 212 0.48 -3.04 8.18
C ILE A 212 1.77 -3.81 7.87
N PRO A 213 2.10 -4.03 6.59
CA PRO A 213 3.41 -4.56 6.23
C PRO A 213 4.51 -3.71 6.85
N LYS A 214 5.46 -4.37 7.52
CA LYS A 214 6.54 -3.65 8.22
C LYS A 214 7.67 -3.29 7.27
N VAL A 215 8.03 -4.18 6.36
CA VAL A 215 9.16 -4.01 5.44
C VAL A 215 8.64 -3.94 4.00
N ARG A 216 9.14 -2.97 3.23
CA ARG A 216 8.85 -2.75 1.80
C ARG A 216 10.17 -2.66 1.04
N ALA A 217 10.53 -3.69 0.29
CA ALA A 217 11.74 -3.68 -0.54
C ALA A 217 11.37 -3.40 -2.00
N TRP A 218 11.92 -2.31 -2.54
CA TRP A 218 11.58 -1.75 -3.84
C TRP A 218 12.56 -2.17 -4.92
N TYR A 219 12.03 -2.51 -6.09
CA TYR A 219 12.79 -2.96 -7.24
C TYR A 219 12.18 -2.41 -8.52
N TYR A 220 13.01 -2.12 -9.52
CA TYR A 220 12.50 -1.93 -10.88
C TYR A 220 11.94 -3.26 -11.42
N ASN A 221 10.82 -3.19 -12.14
CA ASN A 221 10.28 -4.33 -12.89
C ASN A 221 11.29 -4.84 -13.92
N LYS A 222 12.03 -3.90 -14.51
CA LYS A 222 13.11 -4.21 -15.43
C LYS A 222 14.38 -4.57 -14.65
N GLU A 223 14.98 -5.70 -15.03
CA GLU A 223 16.30 -6.15 -14.54
C GLU A 223 16.40 -6.42 -13.02
N ASP A 224 15.29 -6.41 -12.27
CA ASP A 224 15.27 -6.70 -10.84
C ASP A 224 16.23 -5.82 -10.00
N VAL A 225 16.46 -4.58 -10.45
CA VAL A 225 17.39 -3.66 -9.79
C VAL A 225 16.80 -3.18 -8.46
N TYR A 226 17.50 -3.45 -7.36
CA TYR A 226 17.13 -2.99 -6.02
C TYR A 226 17.27 -1.47 -5.87
N LEU A 227 16.25 -0.83 -5.30
CA LEU A 227 16.17 0.63 -5.15
C LEU A 227 16.37 1.07 -3.71
N ALA A 228 15.54 0.52 -2.81
CA ALA A 228 15.50 0.90 -1.42
C ALA A 228 14.68 -0.11 -0.61
N THR A 229 14.83 -0.04 0.71
CA THR A 229 13.92 -0.70 1.66
C THR A 229 13.39 0.34 2.63
N ASP A 230 12.07 0.41 2.76
CA ASP A 230 11.41 1.14 3.85
C ASP A 230 11.05 0.15 4.97
N LYS A 231 11.40 0.50 6.21
CA LYS A 231 11.06 -0.25 7.42
C LYS A 231 10.20 0.63 8.32
N LEU A 232 8.96 0.21 8.57
CA LEU A 232 8.08 0.79 9.59
C LEU A 232 8.56 0.34 10.98
N VAL A 233 9.43 1.13 11.60
CA VAL A 233 10.08 0.77 12.86
C VAL A 233 9.10 0.83 14.03
N LYS A 234 8.20 1.81 14.02
CA LYS A 234 7.25 2.04 15.10
C LYS A 234 5.97 2.67 14.58
N GLY A 235 4.85 2.29 15.17
CA GLY A 235 3.58 2.99 15.04
C GLY A 235 2.92 3.18 16.40
N LYS A 236 2.21 4.30 16.60
CA LYS A 236 1.40 4.55 17.79
C LYS A 236 0.15 5.35 17.43
N ILE A 237 -0.87 5.26 18.27
CA ILE A 237 -2.08 6.09 18.18
C ILE A 237 -1.76 7.46 18.75
N LEU A 238 -2.42 8.48 18.19
CA LEU A 238 -2.45 9.81 18.77
C LEU A 238 -3.83 10.04 19.36
N ASP A 239 -3.85 10.58 20.58
CA ASP A 239 -5.09 10.96 21.29
C ASP A 239 -5.79 12.12 20.57
#